data_AF-A0A1M4M9Z7-F1
#
_entry.id   AF-A0A1M4M9Z7-F1
#
_cell.length_a   1.000
_cell.length_b   1.000
_cell.length_c   1.000
_cell.angle_alpha   90.00
_cell.angle_beta   90.00
_cell.angle_gamma   90.00
#
_symmetry.space_group_name_H-M   'P 1'
#
loop_
_entity.id
_entity.type
_entity.pdbx_description
1 polymer ?
#
loop_
_entity_poly.entity_id
_entity_poly.type
_entity_poly.pdbx_seq_one_letter_code
_entity_poly.pdbx_strand_id
1 'polypeptide(L)'
;MDKDFFQAFLIRFRVNCNLRAGFLPINYRDMEFPFRIYKGAYNETREELIKEENPTDEQLKIIDGAYEVFMKHLEESKNYGIAEKEMIEWVEKNKPLSE
;
A
#
# COMPACT_ATOMS: atom_id res chain seq x y z
N MET A 1 -15.36 5.44 -3.57
CA MET A 1 -14.28 5.00 -4.47
C MET A 1 -14.74 3.68 -5.05
N ASP A 2 -14.40 3.40 -6.31
CA ASP A 2 -14.66 2.09 -6.90
C ASP A 2 -14.01 1.00 -6.02
N LYS A 3 -14.84 0.12 -5.47
CA LYS A 3 -14.41 -0.91 -4.52
C LYS A 3 -13.45 -1.90 -5.17
N ASP A 4 -13.68 -2.25 -6.43
CA ASP A 4 -12.89 -3.22 -7.17
C ASP A 4 -11.48 -2.66 -7.45
N PHE A 5 -11.39 -1.39 -7.81
CA PHE A 5 -10.11 -0.70 -7.98
C PHE A 5 -9.30 -0.67 -6.68
N PHE A 6 -9.93 -0.35 -5.53
CA PHE A 6 -9.22 -0.35 -4.26
C PHE A 6 -8.81 -1.76 -3.82
N GLN A 7 -9.64 -2.77 -4.08
CA GLN A 7 -9.29 -4.16 -3.84
C GLN A 7 -8.10 -4.61 -4.71
N ALA A 8 -8.08 -4.23 -5.99
CA ALA A 8 -6.95 -4.50 -6.88
C ALA A 8 -5.65 -3.89 -6.34
N PHE A 9 -5.70 -2.64 -5.87
CA PHE A 9 -4.60 -1.98 -5.18
C PHE A 9 -4.11 -2.79 -3.96
N LEU A 10 -5.02 -3.15 -3.05
CA LEU A 10 -4.66 -3.87 -1.82
C LEU A 10 -4.00 -5.22 -2.11
N ILE A 11 -4.53 -5.98 -3.07
CA ILE A 11 -4.00 -7.30 -3.43
C ILE A 11 -2.60 -7.16 -4.02
N ARG A 12 -2.41 -6.29 -5.01
CA ARG A 12 -1.11 -6.07 -5.66
C ARG A 12 -0.08 -5.54 -4.67
N PHE A 13 -0.46 -4.58 -3.82
CA PHE A 13 0.42 -4.04 -2.80
C PHE A 13 0.90 -5.13 -1.82
N ARG A 14 -0.02 -5.96 -1.31
CA ARG A 14 0.33 -7.10 -0.43
C ARG A 14 1.26 -8.09 -1.11
N VAL A 15 1.01 -8.45 -2.37
CA VAL A 15 1.87 -9.36 -3.13
C VAL A 15 3.27 -8.77 -3.28
N ASN A 16 3.36 -7.51 -3.71
CA ASN A 16 4.63 -6.81 -3.91
C ASN A 16 5.42 -6.62 -2.62
N CYS A 17 4.74 -6.41 -1.48
CA CYS A 17 5.37 -6.40 -0.16
C CYS A 17 5.96 -7.76 0.21
N ASN A 18 5.16 -8.82 0.08
CA ASN A 18 5.58 -10.18 0.44
C ASN A 18 6.72 -10.69 -0.44
N LEU A 19 6.68 -10.42 -1.75
CA LEU A 19 7.76 -10.78 -2.67
C LEU A 19 9.08 -10.17 -2.20
N ARG A 20 9.09 -8.85 -1.95
CA ARG A 20 10.30 -8.14 -1.49
C ARG A 20 10.78 -8.61 -0.13
N ALA A 21 9.86 -8.86 0.81
CA ALA A 21 10.20 -9.41 2.12
C ALA A 21 10.84 -10.80 2.00
N GLY A 22 10.37 -11.63 1.06
CA GLY A 22 10.92 -12.96 0.78
C GLY A 22 12.34 -12.96 0.20
N PHE A 23 12.77 -11.85 -0.43
CA PHE A 23 14.14 -11.70 -0.94
C PHE A 23 15.12 -11.11 0.09
N LEU A 24 14.67 -10.81 1.32
CA LEU A 24 15.56 -10.31 2.35
C LEU A 24 16.49 -11.42 2.87
N PRO A 25 17.80 -11.15 3.01
CA PRO A 25 18.72 -12.05 3.69
C PRO A 25 18.27 -12.37 5.13
N ILE A 26 18.47 -13.61 5.56
CA ILE A 26 18.10 -14.11 6.91
C ILE A 26 18.74 -13.28 8.03
N ASN A 27 19.89 -12.64 7.77
CA ASN A 27 20.65 -11.84 8.74
C ASN A 27 20.49 -10.33 8.57
N TYR A 28 19.46 -9.87 7.86
CA TYR A 28 19.28 -8.44 7.60
C TYR A 28 18.76 -7.71 8.85
N ARG A 29 19.66 -7.42 9.79
CA ARG A 29 19.37 -6.66 11.03
C ARG A 29 19.54 -5.14 10.86
N ASP A 30 20.15 -4.69 9.76
CA ASP A 30 20.65 -3.32 9.58
C ASP A 30 19.81 -2.42 8.66
N MET A 31 18.55 -2.76 8.37
CA MET A 31 17.69 -1.78 7.72
C MET A 31 17.11 -0.86 8.81
N GLU A 32 17.46 0.44 8.73
CA GLU A 32 16.50 1.50 9.03
C GLU A 32 15.14 0.98 8.58
N PHE A 33 14.19 0.93 9.52
CA PHE A 33 12.84 0.36 9.41
C PHE A 33 12.33 0.24 7.95
N PRO A 34 11.75 -0.90 7.49
CA PRO A 34 11.68 -1.34 6.08
C PRO A 34 10.87 -0.48 5.07
N PHE A 35 10.83 0.85 5.23
CA PHE A 35 10.22 1.84 4.35
C PHE A 35 10.61 1.69 2.88
N ARG A 36 11.85 1.28 2.58
CA ARG A 36 12.27 1.07 1.18
C ARG A 36 11.53 -0.08 0.51
N ILE A 37 11.20 -1.13 1.25
CA ILE A 37 10.44 -2.28 0.76
C ILE A 37 9.03 -1.85 0.39
N TYR A 38 8.36 -1.18 1.33
CA TYR A 38 6.98 -0.74 1.13
C TYR A 38 6.87 0.34 0.07
N LYS A 39 7.84 1.25 -0.02
CA LYS A 39 7.93 2.24 -1.11
C LYS A 39 8.13 1.57 -2.46
N GLY A 40 9.03 0.59 -2.54
CA GLY A 40 9.22 -0.19 -3.76
C GLY A 40 7.95 -0.95 -4.16
N ALA A 41 7.26 -1.56 -3.20
CA ALA A 41 6.02 -2.30 -3.44
C ALA A 41 4.89 -1.39 -3.93
N TYR A 42 4.75 -0.21 -3.33
CA TYR A 42 3.76 0.77 -3.73
C TYR A 42 4.05 1.34 -5.12
N ASN A 43 5.30 1.69 -5.43
CA ASN A 43 5.66 2.21 -6.75
C ASN A 43 5.32 1.21 -7.87
N GLU A 44 5.69 -0.07 -7.70
CA GLU A 44 5.36 -1.12 -8.67
C GLU A 44 3.85 -1.33 -8.78
N THR A 45 3.15 -1.40 -7.66
CA THR A 45 1.68 -1.53 -7.64
C THR A 45 1.01 -0.38 -8.38
N ARG A 46 1.49 0.85 -8.19
CA ARG A 46 0.96 2.04 -8.84
C ARG A 46 1.19 2.01 -10.35
N GLU A 47 2.38 1.60 -10.79
CA GLU A 47 2.70 1.41 -12.21
C GLU A 47 1.82 0.34 -12.86
N GLU A 48 1.62 -0.81 -12.19
CA GLU A 48 0.73 -1.88 -12.64
C GLU A 48 -0.72 -1.41 -12.77
N LEU A 49 -1.24 -0.70 -11.77
CA LEU A 49 -2.59 -0.13 -11.81
C LEU A 49 -2.76 0.86 -12.96
N ILE A 50 -1.78 1.75 -13.18
CA ILE A 50 -1.81 2.70 -14.30
C ILE A 50 -1.91 1.97 -15.64
N LYS A 51 -1.13 0.89 -15.79
CA LYS A 51 -1.06 0.13 -17.04
C LYS A 51 -2.31 -0.72 -17.30
N GLU A 52 -2.88 -1.31 -16.25
CA GLU A 52 -3.93 -2.33 -16.40
C GLU A 52 -5.35 -1.80 -16.20
N GLU A 53 -5.53 -0.82 -15.31
CA GLU A 53 -6.86 -0.35 -14.89
C GLU A 53 -7.22 1.04 -15.43
N ASN A 54 -6.28 1.76 -16.06
CA ASN A 54 -6.45 3.15 -16.53
C ASN A 54 -7.15 4.06 -15.49
N PRO A 55 -6.61 4.17 -14.25
CA PRO A 55 -7.24 4.90 -13.17
C PRO A 55 -7.35 6.39 -13.46
N THR A 56 -8.38 7.00 -12.91
CA THR A 56 -8.53 8.46 -12.85
C THR A 56 -7.48 9.08 -11.92
N ASP A 57 -7.16 10.36 -12.14
CA ASP A 57 -6.31 11.14 -11.23
C ASP A 57 -6.84 11.13 -9.78
N GLU A 58 -8.15 11.06 -9.61
CA GLU A 58 -8.77 11.01 -8.30
C GLU A 58 -8.53 9.67 -7.61
N GLN A 59 -8.62 8.56 -8.34
CA GLN A 59 -8.26 7.23 -7.82
C GLN A 59 -6.79 7.15 -7.44
N LEU A 60 -5.89 7.71 -8.26
CA LEU A 60 -4.47 7.79 -7.96
C LEU A 60 -4.21 8.59 -6.68
N LYS A 61 -4.81 9.78 -6.55
CA LYS A 61 -4.68 10.59 -5.32
C LYS A 61 -5.12 9.85 -4.06
N ILE A 62 -6.15 9.01 -4.16
CA ILE A 62 -6.63 8.23 -3.01
C ILE A 62 -5.64 7.13 -2.63
N ILE A 63 -5.10 6.36 -3.57
CA ILE A 63 -4.10 5.33 -3.24
C ILE A 63 -2.78 5.94 -2.78
N ASP A 64 -2.42 7.12 -3.30
CA ASP A 64 -1.26 7.89 -2.86
C ASP A 64 -1.44 8.30 -1.38
N GLY A 65 -2.60 8.85 -1.01
CA GLY A 65 -2.93 9.19 0.38
C GLY A 65 -3.08 7.96 1.30
N ALA A 66 -3.65 6.87 0.80
CA ALA A 66 -3.78 5.61 1.54
C ALA A 66 -2.39 5.05 1.91
N TYR A 67 -1.45 5.08 0.96
CA TYR A 67 -0.07 4.68 1.20
C TYR A 67 0.65 5.59 2.20
N GLU A 68 0.44 6.90 2.16
CA GLU A 68 1.00 7.82 3.16
C GLU A 68 0.52 7.47 4.58
N VAL A 69 -0.77 7.17 4.75
CA VAL A 69 -1.35 6.73 6.02
C VAL A 69 -0.73 5.41 6.47
N PHE A 70 -0.60 4.44 5.56
CA PHE A 70 0.08 3.18 5.84
C PHE A 70 1.50 3.42 6.38
N MET A 71 2.29 4.24 5.70
CA MET A 71 3.69 4.48 6.07
C MET A 71 3.82 5.17 7.42
N LYS A 72 2.98 6.17 7.69
CA LYS A 72 2.93 6.84 8.99
C LYS A 72 2.63 5.85 10.13
N HIS A 73 1.59 5.04 9.99
CA HIS A 73 1.22 4.10 11.05
C HIS A 73 2.20 2.94 11.17
N LEU A 74 2.85 2.55 10.07
CA LEU A 74 3.92 1.57 10.10
C LEU A 74 5.13 2.09 10.90
N GLU A 75 5.50 3.37 10.73
CA GLU A 75 6.57 4.01 11.50
C GLU A 75 6.25 4.06 13.01
N GLU A 76 5.03 4.46 13.35
CA GLU A 76 4.57 4.62 14.74
C GLU A 76 4.40 3.26 15.45
N SER A 77 3.69 2.32 14.81
CA SER A 77 3.29 1.05 15.44
C SER A 77 4.33 -0.05 15.30
N LYS A 78 5.23 0.08 14.31
CA LYS A 78 6.14 -0.97 13.87
C LYS A 78 5.43 -2.27 13.45
N ASN A 79 4.15 -2.20 13.11
CA ASN A 79 3.31 -3.37 12.84
C ASN A 79 2.57 -3.19 11.51
N TYR A 80 2.86 -4.08 10.55
CA TYR A 80 2.22 -4.09 9.24
C TYR A 80 0.69 -4.19 9.31
N GLY A 81 0.17 -5.08 10.15
CA GLY A 81 -1.28 -5.33 10.23
C GLY A 81 -2.04 -4.13 10.79
N ILE A 82 -1.44 -3.38 11.73
CA ILE A 82 -2.01 -2.12 12.22
C ILE A 82 -1.98 -1.06 11.12
N ALA A 83 -0.83 -0.88 10.46
CA ALA A 83 -0.68 0.09 9.38
C ALA A 83 -1.68 -0.14 8.22
N GLU A 84 -1.86 -1.39 7.82
CA GLU A 84 -2.80 -1.77 6.76
C GLU A 84 -4.25 -1.51 7.18
N LYS A 85 -4.60 -1.84 8.43
CA LYS A 85 -5.93 -1.56 8.96
C LYS A 85 -6.24 -0.07 8.93
N GLU A 86 -5.34 0.77 9.42
CA GLU A 86 -5.53 2.24 9.45
C GLU A 86 -5.64 2.83 8.04
N MET A 87 -4.86 2.32 7.08
CA MET A 87 -4.98 2.68 5.67
C MET A 87 -6.38 2.39 5.11
N ILE A 88 -6.91 1.20 5.36
CA ILE A 88 -8.25 0.79 4.87
C ILE A 88 -9.33 1.67 5.51
N GLU A 89 -9.29 1.85 6.84
CA GLU A 89 -10.25 2.70 7.55
C GLU A 89 -10.21 4.16 7.07
N TRP A 90 -9.02 4.67 6.73
CA TRP A 90 -8.89 6.02 6.19
C TRP A 90 -9.58 6.17 4.84
N VAL A 91 -9.45 5.18 3.93
CA VAL A 91 -10.14 5.20 2.64
C VAL A 91 -11.65 5.15 2.82
N GLU A 92 -12.14 4.27 3.70
CA GLU A 92 -13.58 4.14 3.99
C GLU A 92 -14.19 5.45 4.53
N LYS A 93 -13.45 6.19 5.36
CA LYS A 93 -13.88 7.48 5.93
C LYS A 93 -13.84 8.63 4.92
N ASN A 94 -12.79 8.71 4.08
CA ASN A 94 -12.59 9.86 3.17
C ASN A 94 -13.28 9.68 1.82
N LYS A 95 -13.53 8.46 1.39
CA LYS A 95 -14.22 8.19 0.14
C LYS A 95 -14.94 6.83 0.21
N PRO A 96 -16.14 6.77 0.82
CA PRO A 96 -16.88 5.53 1.03
C PRO A 96 -16.85 4.66 -0.22
N LEU A 97 -16.50 3.39 -0.04
CA LEU A 97 -16.43 2.42 -1.13
C LEU A 97 -17.85 2.23 -1.66
N SER A 98 -18.08 2.65 -2.90
CA SER A 98 -19.34 2.42 -3.61
C SER A 98 -19.24 1.05 -4.28
N GLU A 99 -20.37 0.33 -4.31
CA GLU A 99 -20.51 -0.87 -5.15
C GLU A 99 -20.30 -0.55 -6.63
#